data_AF-A0A534JAV9-F1
#
_entry.id   AF-A0A534JAV9-F1
#
_cell.length_a   1.000
_cell.length_b   1.000
_cell.length_c   1.000
_cell.angle_alpha   90.00
_cell.angle_beta   90.00
_cell.angle_gamma   90.00
#
_symmetry.space_group_name_H-M   'P 1'
#
loop_
_entity.id
_entity.type
_entity.pdbx_description
1 polymer ?
#
loop_
_entity_poly.entity_id
_entity_poly.type
_entity_poly.pdbx_seq_one_letter_code
_entity_poly.pdbx_strand_id
1 'polypeptide(L)'
;MRRTIMSRRSFTGRGALSNPPGRFERQQLEAVDDGWFLEESPDSIATTLEPERARSVISTNDSPDVPFERSINPYRGCEHACSYCVAGDTAVLMADGSTRPLYQLKVGHEIYGTRRVGHYRRFVKSRVLAHWSTIKPAFRITLEDGTTLVTSGDHRFLTERGWKYVTGSEQGRARRPHLTRFNRLMGTGAFAERALQNADYRRGYLCGLIRGDAHLKTCSYQRNEGRTDTSHQFRLALCDLEALVRARNYLINFEIRTCGFLLQAAAGSRRAMHAIRAGSSMSVQSIRELIAWPTSPTRAWSGGFLAGIFDAEGSFSQTVLRILNTDPEIVSWIRRCLFDLNFSSVIERIHHDDRKPMDVVRLKGGLRDHLRFFHTVCPAISRKLDIEGQAVKSDARLNVIGIEPLKTMRLYDITTETEDFIANGVISHNCFARPSHAYLGLSPGLDFETRLFYKADAAKVLEAELARPDYVCKPITVGANTDPYQPVE
;
A
#
# COMPACT_ATOMS: atom_id res chain seq x y z
N MET A 1 -1.08 -33.53 20.94
CA MET A 1 -1.18 -32.33 21.79
C MET A 1 -2.56 -31.73 21.58
N ARG A 2 -3.39 -31.65 22.63
CA ARG A 2 -4.64 -30.87 22.59
C ARG A 2 -4.23 -29.39 22.51
N ARG A 3 -4.40 -28.75 21.35
CA ARG A 3 -4.28 -27.30 21.25
C ARG A 3 -5.57 -26.70 21.82
N THR A 4 -5.46 -25.90 22.87
CA THR A 4 -6.58 -25.06 23.33
C THR A 4 -6.78 -23.97 22.29
N ILE A 5 -7.86 -24.07 21.52
CA ILE A 5 -8.18 -23.12 20.44
C ILE A 5 -8.91 -21.94 21.07
N MET A 6 -8.21 -20.81 21.22
CA MET A 6 -8.76 -19.60 21.84
C MET A 6 -9.35 -18.67 20.77
N SER A 7 -10.59 -18.23 21.00
CA SER A 7 -11.34 -17.33 20.11
C SER A 7 -10.66 -15.95 19.97
N ARG A 8 -11.19 -15.07 19.11
CA ARG A 8 -10.73 -13.67 18.87
C ARG A 8 -10.85 -12.78 20.12
N ARG A 9 -10.20 -13.14 21.23
CA ARG A 9 -10.16 -12.39 22.49
C ARG A 9 -8.77 -11.78 22.67
N SER A 10 -8.73 -10.55 23.13
CA SER A 10 -7.50 -9.81 23.41
C SER A 10 -6.93 -10.18 24.78
N PHE A 11 -5.68 -10.61 24.85
CA PHE A 11 -4.99 -10.88 26.11
C PHE A 11 -4.21 -9.64 26.59
N THR A 12 -4.29 -9.33 27.88
CA THR A 12 -3.50 -8.26 28.49
C THR A 12 -2.01 -8.61 28.49
N GLY A 13 -1.14 -7.61 28.26
CA GLY A 13 0.32 -7.78 28.24
C GLY A 13 0.90 -8.48 27.00
N ARG A 14 0.08 -8.75 25.97
CA ARG A 14 0.49 -9.49 24.76
C ARG A 14 0.50 -8.60 23.51
N GLY A 15 1.50 -8.83 22.65
CA GLY A 15 1.74 -8.11 21.41
C GLY A 15 0.84 -8.57 20.27
N ALA A 16 0.53 -9.86 20.21
CA ALA A 16 -0.36 -10.48 19.24
C ALA A 16 -1.78 -10.63 19.81
N LEU A 17 -2.80 -10.42 18.97
CA LEU A 17 -4.21 -10.56 19.35
C LEU A 17 -4.87 -11.85 18.86
N SER A 18 -4.13 -12.67 18.13
CA SER A 18 -4.65 -13.91 17.56
C SER A 18 -3.54 -14.94 17.45
N ASN A 19 -3.93 -16.20 17.31
CA ASN A 19 -3.01 -17.31 17.11
C ASN A 19 -3.23 -17.97 15.75
N PRO A 20 -2.92 -17.29 14.62
CA PRO A 20 -3.14 -17.84 13.29
C PRO A 20 -2.31 -19.12 13.10
N PRO A 21 -2.82 -20.12 12.36
CA PRO A 21 -2.08 -21.35 12.11
C PRO A 21 -0.75 -21.06 11.38
N GLY A 22 0.25 -21.88 11.65
CA GLY A 22 1.55 -21.76 10.99
C GLY A 22 1.43 -21.96 9.48
N ARG A 23 2.24 -21.25 8.67
CA ARG A 23 2.19 -21.30 7.19
C ARG A 23 2.43 -22.68 6.56
N PHE A 24 2.96 -23.64 7.34
CA PHE A 24 3.20 -25.02 6.90
C PHE A 24 2.06 -25.98 7.28
N GLU A 25 1.02 -25.48 7.95
CA GLU A 25 -0.15 -26.28 8.30
C GLU A 25 -1.06 -26.48 7.09
N ARG A 26 -1.38 -27.74 6.79
CA ARG A 26 -2.21 -28.13 5.64
C ARG A 26 -3.70 -27.87 5.86
N GLN A 27 -4.12 -27.69 7.10
CA GLN A 27 -5.52 -27.55 7.49
C GLN A 27 -5.66 -26.25 8.29
N GLN A 28 -6.64 -25.42 7.92
CA GLN A 28 -7.05 -24.27 8.71
C GLN A 28 -8.28 -24.67 9.52
N LEU A 29 -8.20 -24.48 10.84
CA LEU A 29 -9.29 -24.75 11.77
C LEU A 29 -9.88 -23.40 12.19
N GLU A 30 -11.15 -23.16 11.86
CA GLU A 30 -11.89 -21.98 12.31
C GLU A 30 -12.85 -22.41 13.42
N ALA A 31 -12.68 -21.84 14.62
CA ALA A 31 -13.59 -22.08 15.72
C ALA A 31 -14.84 -21.22 15.53
N VAL A 32 -16.00 -21.86 15.53
CA VAL A 32 -17.31 -21.21 15.49
C VAL A 32 -17.94 -21.42 16.87
N ASP A 33 -18.41 -20.34 17.47
CA ASP A 33 -19.16 -20.38 18.73
C ASP A 33 -20.49 -21.11 18.47
N ASP A 34 -20.70 -22.23 19.16
CA ASP A 34 -21.93 -23.01 19.07
C ASP A 34 -23.04 -22.47 19.99
N GLY A 35 -22.74 -21.47 20.82
CA GLY A 35 -23.67 -20.80 21.72
C GLY A 35 -23.88 -21.51 23.07
N TRP A 36 -23.17 -22.60 23.33
CA TRP A 36 -23.30 -23.41 24.55
C TRP A 36 -21.99 -23.36 25.34
N PHE A 37 -21.96 -22.52 26.38
CA PHE A 37 -20.84 -22.24 27.29
C PHE A 37 -19.74 -21.28 26.77
N LEU A 38 -19.67 -20.11 27.41
CA LEU A 38 -18.50 -19.25 27.39
C LEU A 38 -17.61 -19.68 28.57
N GLU A 39 -16.63 -20.56 28.35
CA GLU A 39 -15.55 -20.72 29.33
C GLU A 39 -14.91 -19.33 29.58
N GLU A 40 -14.81 -18.93 30.85
CA GLU A 40 -14.04 -17.76 31.26
C GLU A 40 -12.61 -17.95 30.79
N SER A 41 -12.21 -17.18 29.78
CA SER A 41 -10.85 -17.20 29.28
C SER A 41 -9.98 -16.34 30.20
N PRO A 42 -8.76 -16.78 30.53
CA PRO A 42 -7.87 -16.00 31.37
C PRO A 42 -7.53 -14.65 30.73
N ASP A 43 -7.47 -13.60 31.53
CA ASP A 43 -7.17 -12.23 31.09
C ASP A 43 -5.76 -12.08 30.49
N SER A 44 -4.87 -13.04 30.78
CA SER A 44 -3.52 -13.12 30.23
C SER A 44 -3.10 -14.58 29.99
N ILE A 45 -2.28 -14.81 28.97
CA ILE A 45 -1.60 -16.09 28.74
C ILE A 45 -0.22 -15.99 29.37
N ALA A 46 0.20 -16.96 30.18
CA ALA A 46 1.55 -16.98 30.75
C ALA A 46 2.62 -17.30 29.69
N THR A 47 3.80 -16.67 29.80
CA THR A 47 4.95 -17.04 28.97
C THR A 47 5.48 -18.38 29.45
N THR A 48 5.67 -19.32 28.53
CA THR A 48 6.32 -20.61 28.77
C THR A 48 7.70 -20.60 28.13
N LEU A 49 8.69 -21.08 28.87
CA LEU A 49 10.07 -21.20 28.43
C LEU A 49 10.45 -22.67 28.42
N GLU A 50 10.67 -23.24 27.24
CA GLU A 50 11.01 -24.65 27.05
C GLU A 50 12.49 -24.80 26.66
N PRO A 51 13.27 -25.70 27.31
CA PRO A 51 14.63 -25.99 26.87
C PRO A 51 14.63 -26.74 25.54
N GLU A 52 15.36 -26.22 24.56
CA GLU A 52 15.71 -26.89 23.31
C GLU A 52 17.16 -27.40 23.39
N ARG A 53 17.41 -28.63 22.93
CA ARG A 53 18.78 -29.12 22.71
C ARG A 53 19.21 -28.83 21.29
N ALA A 54 20.26 -28.03 21.14
CA ALA A 54 20.77 -27.64 19.84
C ALA A 54 21.77 -28.68 19.32
N ARG A 55 21.57 -29.19 18.10
CA ARG A 55 22.63 -29.96 17.40
C ARG A 55 23.79 -29.07 16.97
N SER A 56 23.49 -27.81 16.71
CA SER A 56 24.43 -26.78 16.27
C SER A 56 23.95 -25.41 16.75
N VAL A 57 24.89 -24.53 17.10
CA VAL A 57 24.59 -23.20 17.64
C VAL A 57 24.94 -22.10 16.65
N ILE A 58 26.03 -22.28 15.88
CA ILE A 58 26.44 -21.36 14.81
C ILE A 58 25.64 -21.65 13.53
N SER A 59 24.81 -20.70 13.12
CA SER A 59 24.09 -20.73 11.84
C SER A 59 24.86 -19.92 10.79
N THR A 60 25.00 -20.47 9.58
CA THR A 60 25.64 -19.81 8.44
C THR A 60 24.62 -19.37 7.40
N ASN A 61 24.91 -18.30 6.66
CA ASN A 61 24.16 -17.92 5.47
C ASN A 61 25.11 -17.38 4.38
N ASP A 62 24.69 -17.50 3.14
CA ASP A 62 25.38 -17.04 1.93
C ASP A 62 24.58 -15.94 1.20
N SER A 63 23.62 -15.33 1.89
CA SER A 63 22.75 -14.32 1.29
C SER A 63 23.51 -13.04 1.02
N PRO A 64 23.44 -12.47 -0.21
CA PRO A 64 24.06 -11.19 -0.52
C PRO A 64 23.41 -10.01 0.24
N ASP A 65 22.22 -10.23 0.82
CA ASP A 65 21.45 -9.20 1.54
C ASP A 65 21.73 -9.17 3.05
N VAL A 66 22.44 -10.17 3.59
CA VAL A 66 22.74 -10.29 5.03
C VAL A 66 24.22 -9.94 5.26
N PRO A 67 24.53 -8.90 6.05
CA PRO A 67 25.90 -8.36 6.16
C PRO A 67 26.83 -9.22 7.04
N PHE A 68 26.38 -10.38 7.50
CA PHE A 68 27.14 -11.31 8.32
C PHE A 68 27.02 -12.71 7.74
N GLU A 69 28.07 -13.50 7.84
CA GLU A 69 28.07 -14.90 7.39
C GLU A 69 27.53 -15.83 8.48
N ARG A 70 27.85 -15.53 9.74
CA ARG A 70 27.57 -16.40 10.89
C ARG A 70 26.74 -15.70 11.94
N SER A 71 25.82 -16.44 12.55
CA SER A 71 25.01 -15.95 13.65
C SER A 71 24.75 -17.01 14.72
N ILE A 72 24.45 -16.54 15.93
CA ILE A 72 23.95 -17.33 17.04
C ILE A 72 22.65 -16.71 17.52
N ASN A 73 21.60 -17.51 17.59
CA ASN A 73 20.36 -17.16 18.28
C ASN A 73 20.19 -18.13 19.46
N PRO A 74 20.33 -17.66 20.71
CA PRO A 74 20.11 -18.47 21.91
C PRO A 74 18.65 -18.83 22.12
N TYR A 75 17.75 -17.92 21.72
CA TYR A 75 16.31 -18.06 21.86
C TYR A 75 15.62 -18.30 20.52
N ARG A 76 14.45 -18.92 20.56
CA ARG A 76 13.43 -18.84 19.51
C ARG A 76 12.16 -18.30 20.14
N GLY A 77 11.58 -17.30 19.47
CA GLY A 77 10.47 -16.52 20.03
C GLY A 77 11.00 -15.31 20.77
N CYS A 78 10.11 -14.39 21.14
CA CYS A 78 10.52 -13.17 21.81
C CYS A 78 9.42 -12.66 22.75
N GLU A 79 9.70 -12.61 24.05
CA GLU A 79 8.79 -12.04 25.05
C GLU A 79 8.67 -10.52 24.89
N HIS A 80 9.75 -9.85 24.46
CA HIS A 80 9.68 -8.43 24.10
C HIS A 80 8.59 -8.15 23.07
N ALA A 81 8.19 -9.19 22.30
CA ALA A 81 7.13 -9.12 21.33
C ALA A 81 7.28 -7.89 20.42
N CYS A 82 8.54 -7.53 20.07
CA CYS A 82 8.90 -6.30 19.34
C CYS A 82 8.14 -6.22 18.02
N SER A 83 6.95 -5.65 18.13
CA SER A 83 6.08 -5.28 17.04
C SER A 83 6.48 -3.84 16.70
N TYR A 84 6.95 -3.63 15.48
CA TYR A 84 7.28 -2.30 15.00
C TYR A 84 5.96 -1.59 14.72
N CYS A 85 5.26 -1.19 15.77
CA CYS A 85 3.89 -0.75 15.64
C CYS A 85 3.79 0.72 15.25
N VAL A 86 2.80 1.03 14.44
CA VAL A 86 2.40 2.37 14.00
C VAL A 86 0.92 2.60 14.35
N ALA A 87 0.50 3.85 14.49
CA ALA A 87 -0.89 4.16 14.79
C ALA A 87 -1.82 3.68 13.67
N GLY A 88 -3.02 3.23 14.04
CA GLY A 88 -3.90 2.55 13.08
C GLY A 88 -4.36 3.42 11.92
N ASP A 89 -4.50 4.72 12.15
CA ASP A 89 -4.87 5.74 11.17
C ASP A 89 -3.76 6.06 10.15
N THR A 90 -2.55 5.55 10.37
CA THR A 90 -1.43 5.66 9.43
C THR A 90 -1.83 5.13 8.07
N ALA A 91 -1.77 5.97 7.04
CA ALA A 91 -2.08 5.60 5.67
C ALA A 91 -0.96 4.74 5.08
N VAL A 92 -1.32 3.59 4.52
CA VAL A 92 -0.41 2.68 3.81
C VAL A 92 -0.64 2.80 2.31
N LEU A 93 0.44 2.86 1.53
CA LEU A 93 0.37 2.90 0.06
C LEU A 93 0.01 1.52 -0.50
N MET A 94 -1.17 1.43 -1.11
CA MET A 94 -1.70 0.21 -1.71
C MET A 94 -1.10 -0.01 -3.11
N ALA A 95 -1.05 -1.28 -3.56
CA ALA A 95 -0.49 -1.63 -4.88
C ALA A 95 -1.26 -0.99 -6.07
N ASP A 96 -2.54 -0.63 -5.86
CA ASP A 96 -3.39 0.06 -6.83
C ASP A 96 -3.15 1.59 -6.89
N GLY A 97 -2.16 2.09 -6.15
CA GLY A 97 -1.82 3.52 -6.07
C GLY A 97 -2.75 4.33 -5.15
N SER A 98 -3.70 3.68 -4.48
CA SER A 98 -4.51 4.31 -3.43
C SER A 98 -3.84 4.23 -2.05
N THR A 99 -4.47 4.84 -1.06
CA THR A 99 -4.05 4.71 0.34
C THR A 99 -5.15 4.08 1.18
N ARG A 100 -4.76 3.34 2.22
CA ARG A 100 -5.68 2.75 3.19
C ARG A 100 -5.11 2.87 4.61
N PRO A 101 -5.92 3.22 5.62
CA PRO A 101 -5.47 3.19 7.01
C PRO A 101 -4.99 1.80 7.40
N LEU A 102 -3.90 1.73 8.16
CA LEU A 102 -3.28 0.49 8.62
C LEU A 102 -4.28 -0.42 9.33
N TYR A 103 -5.17 0.11 10.17
CA TYR A 103 -6.18 -0.69 10.88
C TYR A 103 -7.19 -1.40 9.95
N GLN A 104 -7.35 -0.93 8.71
CA GLN A 104 -8.26 -1.52 7.71
C GLN A 104 -7.56 -2.54 6.79
N LEU A 105 -6.24 -2.72 6.93
CA LEU A 105 -5.53 -3.74 6.18
C LEU A 105 -5.94 -5.14 6.65
N LYS A 106 -5.91 -6.08 5.70
CA LYS A 106 -6.22 -7.50 5.91
C LYS A 106 -5.12 -8.32 5.25
N VAL A 107 -4.90 -9.53 5.77
CA VAL A 107 -4.03 -10.53 5.13
C VAL A 107 -4.49 -10.74 3.69
N GLY A 108 -3.55 -10.81 2.77
CA GLY A 108 -3.78 -10.95 1.35
C GLY A 108 -3.87 -9.64 0.57
N HIS A 109 -4.07 -8.48 1.22
CA HIS A 109 -4.00 -7.19 0.53
C HIS A 109 -2.61 -6.96 -0.07
N GLU A 110 -2.58 -6.32 -1.24
CA GLU A 110 -1.35 -5.95 -1.93
C GLU A 110 -1.03 -4.48 -1.67
N ILE A 111 0.19 -4.22 -1.23
CA ILE A 111 0.72 -2.90 -0.89
C ILE A 111 2.08 -2.70 -1.55
N TYR A 112 2.60 -1.48 -1.50
CA TYR A 112 3.99 -1.22 -1.88
C TYR A 112 4.93 -1.42 -0.69
N GLY A 113 5.94 -2.24 -0.92
CA GLY A 113 7.18 -2.26 -0.15
C GLY A 113 8.34 -1.84 -1.06
N THR A 114 9.56 -2.16 -0.64
CA THR A 114 10.75 -1.84 -1.42
C THR A 114 11.77 -2.96 -1.40
N ARG A 115 12.54 -3.07 -2.50
CA ARG A 115 13.64 -4.04 -2.64
C ARG A 115 14.88 -3.34 -3.16
N ARG A 116 16.05 -3.73 -2.69
CA ARG A 116 17.32 -3.25 -3.23
C ARG A 116 17.64 -4.02 -4.52
N VAL A 117 17.86 -3.30 -5.61
CA VAL A 117 18.24 -3.84 -6.92
C VAL A 117 19.46 -3.06 -7.43
N GLY A 118 20.63 -3.70 -7.38
CA GLY A 118 21.91 -3.02 -7.61
C GLY A 118 22.13 -1.88 -6.61
N HIS A 119 22.48 -0.70 -7.11
CA HIS A 119 22.74 0.47 -6.26
C HIS A 119 21.48 1.19 -5.75
N TYR A 120 20.29 0.85 -6.26
CA TYR A 120 19.06 1.58 -5.96
C TYR A 120 18.05 0.71 -5.23
N ARG A 121 17.33 1.31 -4.28
CA ARG A 121 16.10 0.74 -3.74
C ARG A 121 14.94 1.09 -4.66
N ARG A 122 14.08 0.13 -4.97
CA ARG A 122 12.96 0.28 -5.90
C ARG A 122 11.65 -0.16 -5.23
N PHE A 123 10.54 0.47 -5.62
CA PHE A 123 9.21 0.04 -5.20
C PHE A 123 8.86 -1.31 -5.83
N VAL A 124 8.28 -2.19 -5.03
CA VAL A 124 7.82 -3.51 -5.48
C VAL A 124 6.48 -3.82 -4.81
N LYS A 125 5.62 -4.57 -5.49
CA LYS A 125 4.39 -5.05 -4.87
C LYS A 125 4.72 -6.11 -3.82
N SER A 126 3.97 -6.08 -2.72
CA SER A 126 4.19 -6.90 -1.54
C SER A 126 2.85 -7.28 -0.92
N ARG A 127 2.67 -8.55 -0.56
CA ARG A 127 1.44 -9.01 0.09
C ARG A 127 1.52 -8.86 1.61
N VAL A 128 0.42 -8.45 2.23
CA VAL A 128 0.25 -8.49 3.69
C VAL A 128 0.06 -9.94 4.13
N LEU A 129 0.96 -10.44 4.98
CA LEU A 129 0.99 -11.81 5.48
C LEU A 129 0.37 -11.94 6.87
N ALA A 130 0.44 -10.89 7.68
CA ALA A 130 -0.14 -10.84 9.02
C ALA A 130 -0.50 -9.41 9.40
N HIS A 131 -1.44 -9.25 10.34
CA HIS A 131 -1.91 -7.96 10.86
C HIS A 131 -2.35 -8.13 12.32
N TRP A 132 -1.90 -7.26 13.22
CA TRP A 132 -2.25 -7.32 14.64
C TRP A 132 -2.13 -5.93 15.30
N SER A 133 -2.53 -5.83 16.57
CA SER A 133 -2.39 -4.59 17.34
C SER A 133 -1.82 -4.84 18.73
N THR A 134 -1.10 -3.88 19.28
CA THR A 134 -0.46 -3.92 20.61
C THR A 134 -0.74 -2.61 21.34
N ILE A 135 -0.82 -2.62 22.68
CA ILE A 135 -0.94 -1.41 23.49
C ILE A 135 0.42 -1.13 24.15
N LYS A 136 1.04 0.01 23.85
CA LYS A 136 2.35 0.39 24.41
C LYS A 136 2.62 1.91 24.33
N PRO A 137 3.65 2.42 25.03
CA PRO A 137 4.08 3.81 24.88
C PRO A 137 4.33 4.17 23.42
N ALA A 138 3.77 5.30 22.98
CA ALA A 138 3.90 5.78 21.62
C ALA A 138 4.77 7.04 21.58
N PHE A 139 5.26 7.36 20.39
CA PHE A 139 6.06 8.53 20.09
C PHE A 139 5.52 9.15 18.81
N ARG A 140 5.45 10.48 18.79
CA ARG A 140 5.14 11.27 17.60
C ARG A 140 6.45 11.72 16.96
N ILE A 141 6.64 11.39 15.69
CA ILE A 141 7.69 11.95 14.84
C ILE A 141 7.05 12.95 13.90
N THR A 142 7.60 14.15 13.87
CA THR A 142 7.19 15.23 12.97
C THR A 142 8.30 15.47 11.96
N LEU A 143 7.95 15.50 10.67
CA LEU A 143 8.86 15.80 9.57
C LEU A 143 8.69 17.24 9.07
N GLU A 144 9.71 17.76 8.40
CA GLU A 144 9.73 19.13 7.87
C GLU A 144 8.59 19.42 6.86
N ASP A 145 8.14 18.41 6.10
CA ASP A 145 7.01 18.55 5.17
C ASP A 145 5.62 18.53 5.84
N GLY A 146 5.57 18.47 7.18
CA GLY A 146 4.34 18.40 7.97
C GLY A 146 3.84 16.99 8.23
N THR A 147 4.47 15.95 7.65
CA THR A 147 4.09 14.55 7.91
C THR A 147 4.27 14.23 9.39
N THR A 148 3.25 13.60 9.97
CA THR A 148 3.28 13.08 11.34
C THR A 148 3.18 11.57 11.33
N LEU A 149 4.03 10.92 12.12
CA LEU A 149 4.06 9.47 12.33
C LEU A 149 3.90 9.20 13.82
N VAL A 150 2.97 8.32 14.18
CA VAL A 150 2.79 7.90 15.57
C VAL A 150 3.09 6.41 15.68
N THR A 151 3.97 6.03 16.58
CA THR A 151 4.59 4.70 16.55
C THR A 151 5.21 4.32 17.90
N SER A 152 5.57 3.06 18.10
CA SER A 152 6.33 2.63 19.28
C SER A 152 7.79 3.07 19.21
N GLY A 153 8.44 3.24 20.37
CA GLY A 153 9.85 3.66 20.45
C GLY A 153 10.82 2.71 19.73
N ASP A 154 10.46 1.43 19.64
CA ASP A 154 11.27 0.41 18.95
C ASP A 154 11.04 0.34 17.45
N HIS A 155 10.07 1.08 16.90
CA HIS A 155 9.81 1.08 15.46
C HIS A 155 11.02 1.59 14.67
N ARG A 156 11.22 1.08 13.46
CA ARG A 156 12.35 1.47 12.61
C ARG A 156 11.88 2.11 11.31
N PHE A 157 12.50 3.24 10.98
CA PHE A 157 12.34 3.87 9.67
C PHE A 157 13.63 3.78 8.88
N LEU A 158 13.51 3.68 7.56
CA LEU A 158 14.67 3.73 6.69
C LEU A 158 15.13 5.18 6.52
N THR A 159 16.41 5.42 6.78
CA THR A 159 17.07 6.70 6.53
C THR A 159 18.09 6.56 5.42
N GLU A 160 18.63 7.68 4.94
CA GLU A 160 19.77 7.68 4.02
C GLU A 160 21.03 6.96 4.57
N ARG A 161 21.09 6.75 5.89
CA ARG A 161 22.17 6.05 6.61
C ARG A 161 21.75 4.68 7.15
N GLY A 162 20.68 4.09 6.59
CA GLY A 162 20.15 2.79 7.00
C GLY A 162 19.02 2.87 8.03
N TRP A 163 18.64 1.73 8.59
CA TRP A 163 17.52 1.61 9.53
C TRP A 163 17.84 2.25 10.88
N LYS A 164 16.92 3.05 11.41
CA LYS A 164 17.03 3.71 12.71
C LYS A 164 15.77 3.49 13.54
N TYR A 165 15.96 3.14 14.81
CA TYR A 165 14.90 3.06 15.81
C TYR A 165 14.35 4.45 16.12
N VAL A 166 13.09 4.57 16.52
CA VAL A 166 12.51 5.88 16.90
C VAL A 166 13.17 6.44 18.15
N THR A 167 13.41 5.61 19.15
CA THR A 167 14.12 5.98 20.38
C THR A 167 15.34 5.11 20.63
N GLY A 168 16.26 5.61 21.44
CA GLY A 168 17.47 4.91 21.89
C GLY A 168 18.31 5.86 22.75
N SER A 169 19.47 5.39 23.19
CA SER A 169 20.46 6.23 23.87
C SER A 169 21.80 6.19 23.13
N GLU A 170 22.67 7.18 23.38
CA GLU A 170 24.05 7.16 22.86
C GLU A 170 24.96 6.25 23.69
N GLN A 171 24.60 6.02 24.96
CA GLN A 171 25.39 5.28 25.96
C GLN A 171 24.50 4.37 26.81
N GLY A 172 25.10 3.39 27.47
CA GLY A 172 24.39 2.46 28.37
C GLY A 172 23.61 1.35 27.64
N ARG A 173 22.72 0.68 28.38
CA ARG A 173 22.01 -0.54 27.92
C ARG A 173 21.04 -0.30 26.75
N ALA A 174 20.58 0.93 26.52
CA ALA A 174 19.69 1.29 25.41
C ALA A 174 20.44 1.81 24.17
N ARG A 175 21.77 1.61 24.10
CA ARG A 175 22.60 2.07 22.98
C ARG A 175 22.23 1.36 21.69
N ARG A 176 21.61 2.09 20.76
CA ARG A 176 21.23 1.57 19.43
C ARG A 176 21.15 2.69 18.40
N PRO A 177 21.24 2.38 17.09
CA PRO A 177 21.05 3.36 16.03
C PRO A 177 19.63 3.93 16.07
N HIS A 178 19.45 5.15 16.56
CA HIS A 178 18.14 5.78 16.72
C HIS A 178 18.03 7.07 15.89
N LEU A 179 16.79 7.55 15.74
CA LEU A 179 16.48 8.78 15.04
C LEU A 179 16.94 9.98 15.85
N THR A 180 17.58 10.91 15.17
CA THR A 180 17.92 12.24 15.66
C THR A 180 17.37 13.28 14.69
N ARG A 181 17.37 14.55 15.09
CA ARG A 181 16.91 15.67 14.25
C ARG A 181 17.77 15.90 13.00
N PHE A 182 18.90 15.21 12.88
CA PHE A 182 19.79 15.24 11.72
C PHE A 182 19.51 14.12 10.73
N ASN A 183 18.51 13.26 10.99
CA ASN A 183 18.18 12.18 10.09
C ASN A 183 17.10 12.59 9.09
N ARG A 184 17.30 12.18 7.84
CA ARG A 184 16.33 12.27 6.77
C ARG A 184 15.75 10.88 6.47
N LEU A 185 14.44 10.75 6.57
CA LEU A 185 13.73 9.50 6.24
C LEU A 185 13.66 9.32 4.72
N MET A 186 13.55 8.07 4.28
CA MET A 186 13.36 7.71 2.87
C MET A 186 11.89 7.37 2.60
N GLY A 187 11.38 7.74 1.43
CA GLY A 187 10.02 7.42 1.00
C GLY A 187 9.53 8.32 -0.11
N THR A 188 8.22 8.46 -0.23
CA THR A 188 7.52 9.30 -1.21
C THR A 188 7.25 10.71 -0.69
N GLY A 189 7.14 10.87 0.64
CA GLY A 189 6.61 12.05 1.32
C GLY A 189 5.10 12.04 1.47
N ALA A 190 4.56 13.07 2.14
CA ALA A 190 3.17 13.13 2.56
C ALA A 190 2.16 12.73 1.47
N PHE A 191 1.22 11.86 1.81
CA PHE A 191 0.10 11.54 0.95
C PHE A 191 -0.93 12.67 0.96
N ALA A 192 -1.41 13.05 -0.22
CA ALA A 192 -2.49 14.01 -0.32
C ALA A 192 -3.83 13.38 0.10
N GLU A 193 -4.75 14.23 0.58
CA GLU A 193 -6.10 13.82 0.89
C GLU A 193 -6.85 13.37 -0.36
N ARG A 194 -7.65 12.32 -0.17
CA ARG A 194 -8.44 11.73 -1.25
C ARG A 194 -9.65 12.59 -1.56
N ALA A 195 -9.92 12.88 -2.83
CA ALA A 195 -11.10 13.64 -3.21
C ALA A 195 -12.41 12.93 -2.79
N LEU A 196 -13.33 13.70 -2.22
CA LEU A 196 -14.69 13.27 -1.94
C LEU A 196 -15.44 13.03 -3.26
N GLN A 197 -15.88 11.80 -3.48
CA GLN A 197 -16.62 11.39 -4.69
C GLN A 197 -18.11 11.76 -4.61
N ASN A 198 -18.38 13.03 -4.33
CA ASN A 198 -19.71 13.62 -4.29
C ASN A 198 -20.31 13.76 -5.71
N ALA A 199 -21.53 14.28 -5.82
CA ALA A 199 -22.21 14.42 -7.11
C ALA A 199 -21.41 15.24 -8.13
N ASP A 200 -20.76 16.32 -7.71
CA ASP A 200 -19.93 17.16 -8.58
C ASP A 200 -18.72 16.41 -9.15
N TYR A 201 -18.02 15.66 -8.30
CA TYR A 201 -16.92 14.79 -8.75
C TYR A 201 -17.41 13.78 -9.78
N ARG A 202 -18.56 13.14 -9.54
CA ARG A 202 -19.13 12.16 -10.48
C ARG A 202 -19.50 12.81 -11.82
N ARG A 203 -20.06 14.02 -11.80
CA ARG A 203 -20.33 14.82 -13.00
C ARG A 203 -19.05 15.15 -13.76
N GLY A 204 -18.02 15.62 -13.06
CA GLY A 204 -16.71 15.89 -13.64
C GLY A 204 -16.12 14.63 -14.30
N TYR A 205 -16.13 13.51 -13.58
CA TYR A 205 -15.61 12.23 -14.07
C TYR A 205 -16.29 11.78 -15.36
N LEU A 206 -17.62 11.83 -15.39
CA LEU A 206 -18.38 11.50 -16.60
C LEU A 206 -18.09 12.49 -17.73
N CYS A 207 -17.98 13.79 -17.44
CA CYS A 207 -17.64 14.81 -18.43
C CYS A 207 -16.28 14.53 -19.09
N GLY A 208 -15.23 14.30 -18.30
CA GLY A 208 -13.89 14.00 -18.83
C GLY A 208 -13.83 12.70 -19.61
N LEU A 209 -14.41 11.62 -19.06
CA LEU A 209 -14.33 10.29 -19.67
C LEU A 209 -15.14 10.20 -20.97
N ILE A 210 -16.36 10.75 -20.98
CA ILE A 210 -17.26 10.71 -22.13
C ILE A 210 -16.72 11.60 -23.26
N ARG A 211 -16.14 12.76 -22.95
CA ARG A 211 -15.55 13.64 -23.97
C ARG A 211 -14.25 13.09 -24.58
N GLY A 212 -13.51 12.27 -23.83
CA GLY A 212 -12.33 11.57 -24.37
C GLY A 212 -12.71 10.41 -25.29
N ASP A 213 -13.46 9.43 -24.78
CA ASP A 213 -13.60 8.12 -25.45
C ASP A 213 -15.02 7.75 -25.92
N ALA A 214 -16.05 8.55 -25.61
CA ALA A 214 -17.43 8.21 -25.99
C ALA A 214 -17.85 8.80 -27.34
N HIS A 215 -18.78 8.10 -27.98
CA HIS A 215 -19.49 8.54 -29.16
C HIS A 215 -20.92 8.96 -28.80
N LEU A 216 -21.25 10.24 -29.01
CA LEU A 216 -22.61 10.77 -28.93
C LEU A 216 -23.08 11.24 -30.31
N LYS A 217 -24.10 10.57 -30.85
CA LYS A 217 -24.66 10.88 -32.18
C LYS A 217 -26.17 11.07 -32.11
N THR A 218 -26.67 12.08 -32.81
CA THR A 218 -28.09 12.25 -33.11
C THR A 218 -28.21 12.37 -34.62
N CYS A 219 -28.95 11.48 -35.28
CA CYS A 219 -29.13 11.49 -36.73
C CYS A 219 -30.61 11.47 -37.09
N SER A 220 -31.05 12.43 -37.88
CA SER A 220 -32.31 12.35 -38.60
C SER A 220 -32.13 11.49 -39.85
N TYR A 221 -33.07 10.60 -40.11
CA TYR A 221 -33.11 9.78 -41.33
C TYR A 221 -34.54 9.68 -41.83
N GLN A 222 -34.70 9.55 -43.15
CA GLN A 222 -36.01 9.33 -43.77
C GLN A 222 -36.30 7.84 -43.88
N ARG A 223 -37.49 7.43 -43.44
CA ARG A 223 -38.02 6.09 -43.76
C ARG A 223 -38.60 6.05 -45.17
N ASN A 224 -38.81 4.84 -45.70
CA ASN A 224 -39.35 4.55 -47.04
C ASN A 224 -40.76 5.15 -47.35
N GLU A 225 -41.34 5.96 -46.45
CA GLU A 225 -42.67 6.59 -46.58
C GLU A 225 -42.65 8.11 -46.33
N GLY A 226 -41.49 8.77 -46.43
CA GLY A 226 -41.39 10.24 -46.27
C GLY A 226 -41.46 10.76 -44.83
N ARG A 227 -41.52 9.86 -43.84
CA ARG A 227 -41.50 10.19 -42.41
C ARG A 227 -40.05 10.31 -41.91
N THR A 228 -39.68 11.47 -41.37
CA THR A 228 -38.37 11.69 -40.75
C THR A 228 -38.37 11.14 -39.33
N ASP A 229 -37.41 10.28 -39.01
CA ASP A 229 -37.21 9.71 -37.69
C ASP A 229 -35.81 10.12 -37.15
N THR A 230 -35.67 10.24 -35.82
CA THR A 230 -34.43 10.68 -35.18
C THR A 230 -33.84 9.57 -34.33
N SER A 231 -32.67 9.09 -34.73
CA SER A 231 -31.91 8.10 -33.97
C SER A 231 -30.96 8.80 -33.00
N HIS A 232 -31.03 8.44 -31.72
CA HIS A 232 -30.12 8.88 -30.67
C HIS A 232 -29.19 7.74 -30.27
N GLN A 233 -27.89 7.99 -30.20
CA GLN A 233 -26.91 6.96 -29.86
C GLN A 233 -25.84 7.51 -28.92
N PHE A 234 -25.71 6.87 -27.77
CA PHE A 234 -24.56 6.97 -26.87
C PHE A 234 -23.83 5.63 -26.84
N ARG A 235 -22.49 5.68 -26.96
CA ARG A 235 -21.61 4.52 -26.76
C ARG A 235 -20.31 4.96 -26.11
N LEU A 236 -19.94 4.33 -25.00
CA LEU A 236 -18.61 4.45 -24.40
C LEU A 236 -17.97 3.07 -24.42
N ALA A 237 -16.79 2.94 -25.03
CA ALA A 237 -16.07 1.68 -25.17
C ALA A 237 -14.66 1.81 -24.60
N LEU A 238 -14.29 0.92 -23.68
CA LEU A 238 -13.02 0.96 -22.95
C LEU A 238 -12.39 -0.43 -22.86
N CYS A 239 -11.07 -0.47 -22.87
CA CYS A 239 -10.30 -1.69 -22.57
C CYS A 239 -10.27 -2.00 -21.07
N ASP A 240 -10.32 -0.97 -20.23
CA ASP A 240 -10.20 -1.10 -18.78
C ASP A 240 -11.60 -1.12 -18.13
N LEU A 241 -11.97 -2.28 -17.56
CA LEU A 241 -13.30 -2.51 -16.99
C LEU A 241 -13.57 -1.63 -15.77
N GLU A 242 -12.54 -1.29 -14.99
CA GLU A 242 -12.64 -0.44 -13.78
C GLU A 242 -13.30 0.92 -14.09
N ALA A 243 -12.82 1.60 -15.14
CA ALA A 243 -13.37 2.88 -15.59
C ALA A 243 -14.78 2.73 -16.16
N LEU A 244 -15.04 1.66 -16.94
CA LEU A 244 -16.35 1.42 -17.53
C LEU A 244 -17.42 1.13 -16.47
N VAL A 245 -17.10 0.31 -15.47
CA VAL A 245 -17.99 0.00 -14.34
C VAL A 245 -18.23 1.25 -13.49
N ARG A 246 -17.17 2.04 -13.22
CA ARG A 246 -17.32 3.32 -12.49
C ARG A 246 -18.24 4.28 -13.25
N ALA A 247 -18.04 4.46 -14.55
CA ALA A 247 -18.88 5.29 -15.40
C ALA A 247 -20.35 4.84 -15.39
N ARG A 248 -20.59 3.53 -15.53
CA ARG A 248 -21.95 2.96 -15.45
C ARG A 248 -22.61 3.25 -14.11
N ASN A 249 -21.90 3.05 -13.00
CA ASN A 249 -22.44 3.30 -11.66
C ASN A 249 -22.76 4.78 -11.45
N TYR A 250 -21.92 5.69 -11.93
CA TYR A 250 -22.20 7.14 -11.85
C TYR A 250 -23.39 7.53 -12.72
N LEU A 251 -23.52 7.00 -13.93
CA LEU A 251 -24.70 7.23 -14.78
C LEU A 251 -25.99 6.76 -14.10
N ILE A 252 -25.96 5.61 -13.42
CA ILE A 252 -27.10 5.12 -12.62
C ILE A 252 -27.45 6.10 -11.49
N ASN A 253 -26.47 6.75 -10.84
CA ASN A 253 -26.74 7.76 -9.83
C ASN A 253 -27.43 9.02 -10.38
N PHE A 254 -27.33 9.26 -11.69
CA PHE A 254 -28.07 10.31 -12.40
C PHE A 254 -29.28 9.74 -13.17
N GLU A 255 -29.76 8.55 -12.77
CA GLU A 255 -30.95 7.89 -13.33
C GLU A 255 -30.82 7.49 -14.82
N ILE A 256 -29.60 7.49 -15.36
CA ILE A 256 -29.31 7.12 -16.74
C ILE A 256 -28.93 5.64 -16.79
N ARG A 257 -29.85 4.80 -17.27
CA ARG A 257 -29.59 3.37 -17.46
C ARG A 257 -28.85 3.11 -18.77
N THR A 258 -27.83 2.24 -18.70
CA THR A 258 -27.06 1.79 -19.87
C THR A 258 -26.99 0.27 -19.94
N CYS A 259 -26.90 -0.25 -21.17
CA CYS A 259 -26.71 -1.68 -21.44
C CYS A 259 -25.24 -1.96 -21.76
N GLY A 260 -24.64 -2.92 -21.06
CA GLY A 260 -23.26 -3.37 -21.31
C GLY A 260 -23.19 -4.51 -22.32
N PHE A 261 -22.14 -4.55 -23.14
CA PHE A 261 -21.86 -5.64 -24.07
C PHE A 261 -20.36 -5.71 -24.41
N LEU A 262 -19.90 -6.87 -24.89
CA LEU A 262 -18.54 -7.03 -25.43
C LEU A 262 -18.52 -6.46 -26.86
N LEU A 263 -17.74 -5.41 -27.09
CA LEU A 263 -17.60 -4.79 -28.42
C LEU A 263 -16.56 -5.52 -29.26
N GLN A 264 -15.45 -5.93 -28.63
CA GLN A 264 -14.36 -6.64 -29.28
C GLN A 264 -13.76 -7.67 -28.31
N ALA A 265 -13.69 -8.94 -28.74
CA ALA A 265 -13.00 -9.98 -27.98
C ALA A 265 -11.47 -9.76 -28.02
N ALA A 266 -10.75 -10.28 -27.02
CA ALA A 266 -9.29 -10.24 -27.03
C ALA A 266 -8.74 -11.03 -28.24
N ALA A 267 -7.77 -10.45 -28.94
CA ALA A 267 -7.16 -11.08 -30.12
C ALA A 267 -5.66 -10.73 -30.18
N GLY A 268 -4.80 -11.75 -30.04
CA GLY A 268 -3.35 -11.57 -30.01
C GLY A 268 -2.92 -10.61 -28.90
N SER A 269 -2.27 -9.50 -29.28
CA SER A 269 -1.85 -8.44 -28.35
C SER A 269 -2.94 -7.42 -28.00
N ARG A 270 -4.12 -7.46 -28.64
CA ARG A 270 -5.22 -6.53 -28.39
C ARG A 270 -6.11 -7.02 -27.26
N ARG A 271 -6.33 -6.14 -26.27
CA ARG A 271 -7.21 -6.40 -25.12
C ARG A 271 -8.67 -6.42 -25.54
N ALA A 272 -9.48 -7.17 -24.79
CA ALA A 272 -10.94 -7.14 -24.95
C ALA A 272 -11.48 -5.73 -24.67
N MET A 273 -12.41 -5.28 -25.50
CA MET A 273 -13.05 -3.99 -25.37
C MET A 273 -14.52 -4.17 -25.00
N HIS A 274 -14.91 -3.61 -23.86
CA HIS A 274 -16.28 -3.62 -23.37
C HIS A 274 -16.91 -2.26 -23.61
N ALA A 275 -18.21 -2.24 -23.88
CA ALA A 275 -18.93 -1.01 -24.13
C ALA A 275 -20.24 -0.93 -23.36
N ILE A 276 -20.63 0.29 -22.99
CA ILE A 276 -21.97 0.63 -22.53
C ILE A 276 -22.67 1.48 -23.59
N ARG A 277 -23.99 1.29 -23.75
CA ARG A 277 -24.81 2.06 -24.68
C ARG A 277 -26.14 2.53 -24.08
N ALA A 278 -26.63 3.65 -24.60
CA ALA A 278 -28.00 4.13 -24.42
C ALA A 278 -28.52 4.65 -25.77
N GLY A 279 -29.82 4.42 -26.04
CA GLY A 279 -30.44 4.76 -27.33
C GLY A 279 -31.74 5.56 -27.23
N SER A 280 -32.26 5.81 -26.02
CA SER A 280 -33.44 6.66 -25.87
C SER A 280 -33.06 8.13 -26.02
N SER A 281 -33.96 8.92 -26.60
CA SER A 281 -33.79 10.38 -26.74
C SER A 281 -33.54 11.05 -25.38
N MET A 282 -34.35 10.70 -24.38
CA MET A 282 -34.24 11.21 -23.01
C MET A 282 -32.87 10.91 -22.40
N SER A 283 -32.38 9.65 -22.47
CA SER A 283 -31.08 9.32 -21.87
C SER A 283 -29.91 10.01 -22.58
N VAL A 284 -29.93 10.10 -23.91
CA VAL A 284 -28.87 10.80 -24.65
C VAL A 284 -28.90 12.30 -24.35
N GLN A 285 -30.07 12.90 -24.21
CA GLN A 285 -30.21 14.30 -23.82
C GLN A 285 -29.71 14.54 -22.38
N SER A 286 -30.11 13.70 -21.42
CA SER A 286 -29.60 13.79 -20.04
C SER A 286 -28.08 13.64 -19.97
N ILE A 287 -27.48 12.76 -20.79
CA ILE A 287 -26.01 12.66 -20.88
C ILE A 287 -25.41 13.96 -21.42
N ARG A 288 -26.00 14.58 -22.45
CA ARG A 288 -25.51 15.86 -23.00
C ARG A 288 -25.54 16.98 -21.95
N GLU A 289 -26.60 17.07 -21.18
CA GLU A 289 -26.73 18.04 -20.08
C GLU A 289 -25.73 17.76 -18.97
N LEU A 290 -25.49 16.49 -18.65
CA LEU A 290 -24.56 16.07 -17.61
C LEU A 290 -23.10 16.43 -17.92
N ILE A 291 -22.71 16.39 -19.20
CA ILE A 291 -21.34 16.69 -19.67
C ILE A 291 -21.17 18.12 -20.20
N ALA A 292 -22.17 18.98 -19.98
CA ALA A 292 -22.07 20.39 -20.30
C ALA A 292 -20.93 21.03 -19.48
N TRP A 293 -20.21 21.96 -20.11
CA TRP A 293 -19.16 22.70 -19.40
C TRP A 293 -19.79 23.57 -18.31
N PRO A 294 -19.34 23.46 -17.04
CA PRO A 294 -19.86 24.32 -15.99
C PRO A 294 -19.36 25.75 -16.19
N THR A 295 -20.19 26.72 -15.86
CA THR A 295 -19.78 28.13 -15.81
C THR A 295 -18.76 28.36 -14.69
N SER A 296 -18.98 27.74 -13.53
CA SER A 296 -18.10 27.79 -12.35
C SER A 296 -17.81 26.39 -11.83
N PRO A 297 -16.65 25.77 -12.17
CA PRO A 297 -16.30 24.44 -11.70
C PRO A 297 -15.97 24.44 -10.21
N THR A 298 -16.49 23.47 -9.46
CA THR A 298 -16.03 23.22 -8.08
C THR A 298 -14.73 22.42 -8.10
N ARG A 299 -13.94 22.46 -7.02
CA ARG A 299 -12.72 21.62 -6.91
C ARG A 299 -13.01 20.13 -7.07
N ALA A 300 -14.15 19.67 -6.56
CA ALA A 300 -14.59 18.28 -6.72
C ALA A 300 -14.86 17.95 -8.19
N TRP A 301 -15.55 18.84 -8.92
CA TRP A 301 -15.76 18.69 -10.36
C TRP A 301 -14.43 18.68 -11.13
N SER A 302 -13.50 19.59 -10.83
CA SER A 302 -12.18 19.64 -11.48
C SER A 302 -11.37 18.36 -11.26
N GLY A 303 -11.39 17.82 -10.04
CA GLY A 303 -10.78 16.51 -9.73
C GLY A 303 -11.44 15.36 -10.48
N GLY A 304 -12.79 15.37 -10.55
CA GLY A 304 -13.54 14.40 -11.34
C GLY A 304 -13.18 14.47 -12.83
N PHE A 305 -13.21 15.66 -13.41
CA PHE A 305 -12.88 15.89 -14.82
C PHE A 305 -11.50 15.37 -15.18
N LEU A 306 -10.47 15.70 -14.38
CA LEU A 306 -9.13 15.20 -14.57
C LEU A 306 -9.04 13.68 -14.45
N ALA A 307 -9.80 13.06 -13.56
CA ALA A 307 -9.82 11.60 -13.42
C ALA A 307 -10.44 10.92 -14.65
N GLY A 308 -11.56 11.45 -15.13
CA GLY A 308 -12.25 10.93 -16.31
C GLY A 308 -11.40 11.04 -17.57
N ILE A 309 -10.81 12.22 -17.82
CA ILE A 309 -9.99 12.43 -19.01
C ILE A 309 -8.65 11.69 -18.92
N PHE A 310 -8.08 11.52 -17.72
CA PHE A 310 -6.90 10.69 -17.53
C PHE A 310 -7.20 9.20 -17.72
N ASP A 311 -8.38 8.72 -17.32
CA ASP A 311 -8.81 7.35 -17.58
C ASP A 311 -9.06 7.10 -19.08
N ALA A 312 -9.60 8.08 -19.81
CA ALA A 312 -9.73 8.00 -21.26
C ALA A 312 -8.36 8.03 -21.96
N GLU A 313 -7.67 9.17 -21.90
CA GLU A 313 -6.53 9.48 -22.77
C GLU A 313 -5.21 9.66 -22.02
N GLY A 314 -5.25 9.61 -20.69
CA GLY A 314 -4.07 9.73 -19.85
C GLY A 314 -3.15 8.51 -19.91
N SER A 315 -1.87 8.74 -19.70
CA SER A 315 -0.87 7.69 -19.51
C SER A 315 0.13 8.08 -18.42
N PHE A 316 0.57 7.06 -17.69
CA PHE A 316 1.71 7.14 -16.80
C PHE A 316 2.67 6.02 -17.15
N SER A 317 3.86 6.38 -17.63
CA SER A 317 4.88 5.43 -18.06
C SER A 317 6.25 6.07 -17.92
N GLN A 318 7.26 5.28 -17.57
CA GLN A 318 8.65 5.77 -17.44
C GLN A 318 8.75 7.03 -16.57
N THR A 319 7.98 7.10 -15.47
CA THR A 319 7.91 8.24 -14.55
C THR A 319 7.38 9.55 -15.15
N VAL A 320 6.67 9.49 -16.29
CA VAL A 320 6.05 10.66 -16.93
C VAL A 320 4.53 10.48 -16.94
N LEU A 321 3.82 11.45 -16.37
CA LEU A 321 2.36 11.56 -16.42
C LEU A 321 1.95 12.57 -17.49
N ARG A 322 1.15 12.12 -18.45
CA ARG A 322 0.68 12.94 -19.58
C ARG A 322 -0.76 12.63 -19.98
N ILE A 323 -1.44 13.64 -20.51
CA ILE A 323 -2.78 13.54 -21.10
C ILE A 323 -2.70 14.12 -22.51
N LEU A 324 -3.13 13.35 -23.51
CA LEU A 324 -3.05 13.73 -24.92
C LEU A 324 -4.44 14.04 -25.44
N ASN A 325 -4.67 15.20 -26.05
CA ASN A 325 -5.95 15.51 -26.69
C ASN A 325 -5.74 16.40 -27.93
N THR A 326 -6.65 16.31 -28.90
CA THR A 326 -6.65 17.15 -30.12
C THR A 326 -7.58 18.36 -30.03
N ASP A 327 -8.52 18.36 -29.09
CA ASP A 327 -9.49 19.42 -28.89
C ASP A 327 -8.90 20.52 -27.98
N PRO A 328 -8.73 21.75 -28.50
CA PRO A 328 -8.15 22.85 -27.73
C PRO A 328 -9.02 23.26 -26.53
N GLU A 329 -10.35 23.05 -26.57
CA GLU A 329 -11.24 23.33 -25.45
C GLU A 329 -10.99 22.37 -24.29
N ILE A 330 -10.86 21.07 -24.57
CA ILE A 330 -10.52 20.05 -23.56
C ILE A 330 -9.14 20.33 -22.96
N VAL A 331 -8.13 20.65 -23.79
CA VAL A 331 -6.78 21.00 -23.32
C VAL A 331 -6.81 22.22 -22.41
N SER A 332 -7.59 23.25 -22.74
CA SER A 332 -7.78 24.43 -21.89
C SER A 332 -8.38 24.06 -20.53
N TRP A 333 -9.41 23.20 -20.52
CA TRP A 333 -10.02 22.70 -19.28
C TRP A 333 -9.06 21.86 -18.44
N ILE A 334 -8.26 20.98 -19.05
CA ILE A 334 -7.24 20.19 -18.34
C ILE A 334 -6.27 21.14 -17.62
N ARG A 335 -5.77 22.17 -18.31
CA ARG A 335 -4.83 23.15 -17.72
C ARG A 335 -5.45 23.92 -16.57
N ARG A 336 -6.68 24.40 -16.76
CA ARG A 336 -7.42 25.14 -15.71
C ARG A 336 -7.60 24.26 -14.48
N CYS A 337 -8.07 23.03 -14.65
CA CYS A 337 -8.29 22.12 -13.53
C CYS A 337 -6.98 21.73 -12.82
N LEU A 338 -5.88 21.54 -13.56
CA LEU A 338 -4.56 21.30 -12.97
C LEU A 338 -4.10 22.52 -12.15
N PHE A 339 -4.28 23.73 -12.69
CA PHE A 339 -3.94 24.96 -11.99
C PHE A 339 -4.77 25.13 -10.70
N ASP A 340 -6.08 24.95 -10.75
CA ASP A 340 -7.00 25.09 -9.60
C ASP A 340 -6.68 24.11 -8.45
N LEU A 341 -6.08 22.96 -8.79
CA LEU A 341 -5.63 21.93 -7.85
C LEU A 341 -4.13 22.02 -7.51
N ASN A 342 -3.47 23.14 -7.87
CA ASN A 342 -2.05 23.40 -7.59
C ASN A 342 -1.09 22.38 -8.21
N PHE A 343 -1.34 21.98 -9.45
CA PHE A 343 -0.43 21.16 -10.26
C PHE A 343 0.28 22.00 -11.31
N SER A 344 1.61 21.85 -11.38
CA SER A 344 2.42 22.45 -12.44
C SER A 344 2.39 21.57 -13.68
N SER A 345 2.11 22.14 -14.86
CA SER A 345 2.09 21.40 -16.13
C SER A 345 2.77 22.16 -17.26
N VAL A 346 3.08 21.45 -18.34
CA VAL A 346 3.55 22.01 -19.62
C VAL A 346 2.74 21.43 -20.77
N ILE A 347 2.68 22.17 -21.87
CA ILE A 347 2.11 21.68 -23.12
C ILE A 347 3.25 21.43 -24.09
N GLU A 348 3.26 20.25 -24.68
CA GLU A 348 4.17 19.88 -25.77
C GLU A 348 3.32 19.62 -27.01
N ARG A 349 3.65 20.30 -28.11
CA ARG A 349 2.95 20.14 -29.40
C ARG A 349 3.64 19.07 -30.22
N ILE A 350 2.95 17.96 -30.46
CA ILE A 350 3.47 16.89 -31.32
C ILE A 350 2.90 17.08 -32.72
N HIS A 351 3.80 17.24 -33.68
CA HIS A 351 3.49 17.26 -35.10
C HIS A 351 3.77 15.86 -35.66
N HIS A 352 2.79 15.29 -36.34
CA HIS A 352 2.97 14.10 -37.16
C HIS A 352 2.66 14.50 -38.60
N ASP A 353 3.55 14.13 -39.52
CA ASP A 353 3.56 14.63 -40.91
C ASP A 353 2.24 14.43 -41.69
N ASP A 354 1.32 13.57 -41.21
CA ASP A 354 0.02 13.30 -41.85
C ASP A 354 -1.21 13.35 -40.90
N ARG A 355 -1.08 13.84 -39.66
CA ARG A 355 -2.18 13.86 -38.68
C ARG A 355 -2.41 15.24 -38.08
N LYS A 356 -3.63 15.47 -37.56
CA LYS A 356 -3.93 16.69 -36.79
C LYS A 356 -2.91 16.83 -35.65
N PRO A 357 -2.37 18.04 -35.43
CA PRO A 357 -1.43 18.28 -34.34
C PRO A 357 -2.08 17.91 -33.02
N MET A 358 -1.32 17.25 -32.15
CA MET A 358 -1.78 16.81 -30.84
C MET A 358 -1.09 17.63 -29.76
N ASP A 359 -1.87 18.11 -28.79
CA ASP A 359 -1.34 18.76 -27.61
C ASP A 359 -1.19 17.73 -26.49
N VAL A 360 0.00 17.66 -25.91
CA VAL A 360 0.30 16.79 -24.77
C VAL A 360 0.46 17.63 -23.53
N VAL A 361 -0.46 17.50 -22.59
CA VAL A 361 -0.35 18.12 -21.28
C VAL A 361 0.45 17.19 -20.37
N ARG A 362 1.68 17.57 -20.04
CA ARG A 362 2.56 16.80 -19.16
C ARG A 362 2.62 17.44 -17.78
N LEU A 363 2.44 16.61 -16.75
CA LEU A 363 2.62 17.04 -15.36
C LEU A 363 4.12 17.22 -15.07
N LYS A 364 4.48 18.34 -14.44
CA LYS A 364 5.82 18.59 -13.91
C LYS A 364 5.94 17.98 -12.51
N GLY A 365 7.16 17.61 -12.15
CA GLY A 365 7.50 17.12 -10.81
C GLY A 365 8.00 15.68 -10.83
N GLY A 366 8.11 15.10 -9.63
CA GLY A 366 8.57 13.74 -9.42
C GLY A 366 7.47 12.80 -8.94
N LEU A 367 7.87 11.66 -8.37
CA LEU A 367 6.96 10.68 -7.80
C LEU A 367 5.98 11.28 -6.77
N ARG A 368 6.44 12.27 -5.99
CA ARG A 368 5.60 13.01 -5.03
C ARG A 368 4.40 13.69 -5.71
N ASP A 369 4.64 14.42 -6.80
CA ASP A 369 3.56 15.09 -7.56
C ASP A 369 2.65 14.08 -8.25
N HIS A 370 3.19 12.96 -8.75
CA HIS A 370 2.39 11.88 -9.34
C HIS A 370 1.46 11.24 -8.31
N LEU A 371 1.95 10.91 -7.10
CA LEU A 371 1.11 10.38 -6.03
C LEU A 371 0.10 11.41 -5.52
N ARG A 372 0.49 12.69 -5.43
CA ARG A 372 -0.47 13.78 -5.15
C ARG A 372 -1.58 13.79 -6.21
N PHE A 373 -1.23 13.66 -7.48
CA PHE A 373 -2.23 13.56 -8.55
C PHE A 373 -3.13 12.34 -8.35
N PHE A 374 -2.58 11.13 -8.12
CA PHE A 374 -3.39 9.92 -7.95
C PHE A 374 -4.36 10.02 -6.77
N HIS A 375 -3.93 10.58 -5.63
CA HIS A 375 -4.77 10.70 -4.45
C HIS A 375 -5.81 11.83 -4.59
N THR A 376 -5.41 13.00 -5.08
CA THR A 376 -6.32 14.14 -5.24
C THR A 376 -7.31 13.94 -6.39
N VAL A 377 -6.88 13.35 -7.50
CA VAL A 377 -7.72 13.17 -8.70
C VAL A 377 -8.50 11.85 -8.63
N CYS A 378 -7.95 10.80 -8.03
CA CYS A 378 -8.59 9.47 -7.93
C CYS A 378 -8.98 8.80 -9.27
N PRO A 379 -8.07 8.65 -10.26
CA PRO A 379 -8.39 7.87 -11.46
C PRO A 379 -8.86 6.44 -11.14
N ALA A 380 -9.58 5.80 -12.05
CA ALA A 380 -10.11 4.46 -11.84
C ALA A 380 -9.15 3.35 -12.25
N ILE A 381 -8.32 3.61 -13.28
CA ILE A 381 -7.55 2.56 -13.95
C ILE A 381 -6.26 2.28 -13.18
N SER A 382 -6.24 1.23 -12.37
CA SER A 382 -5.15 0.86 -11.46
C SER A 382 -3.80 0.69 -12.17
N ARG A 383 -3.79 0.08 -13.35
CA ARG A 383 -2.56 -0.08 -14.17
C ARG A 383 -1.92 1.24 -14.59
N LYS A 384 -2.66 2.37 -14.61
CA LYS A 384 -2.13 3.71 -14.91
C LYS A 384 -1.55 4.38 -13.65
N LEU A 385 -1.67 3.75 -12.49
CA LEU A 385 -1.19 4.25 -11.20
C LEU A 385 0.03 3.46 -10.69
N ASP A 386 0.51 2.50 -11.48
CA ASP A 386 1.58 1.58 -11.10
C ASP A 386 2.94 2.30 -11.00
N ILE A 387 3.58 2.17 -9.84
CA ILE A 387 4.90 2.73 -9.56
C ILE A 387 5.98 1.66 -9.36
N GLU A 388 5.65 0.39 -9.60
CA GLU A 388 6.57 -0.72 -9.48
C GLU A 388 7.83 -0.51 -10.34
N GLY A 389 8.98 -0.88 -9.77
CA GLY A 389 10.29 -0.72 -10.39
C GLY A 389 10.85 0.70 -10.34
N GLN A 390 10.08 1.72 -9.95
CA GLN A 390 10.63 3.07 -9.78
C GLN A 390 11.63 3.12 -8.63
N ALA A 391 12.73 3.84 -8.81
CA ALA A 391 13.70 4.06 -7.76
C ALA A 391 13.10 4.94 -6.65
N VAL A 392 13.40 4.62 -5.40
CA VAL A 392 13.06 5.46 -4.25
C VAL A 392 13.92 6.72 -4.30
N LYS A 393 13.41 7.72 -5.00
CA LYS A 393 13.98 9.06 -5.09
C LYS A 393 12.87 10.04 -4.73
N SER A 394 13.09 10.84 -3.70
CA SER A 394 12.15 11.87 -3.32
C SER A 394 12.88 13.17 -3.00
N ASP A 395 12.34 14.24 -3.54
CA ASP A 395 12.64 15.63 -3.23
C ASP A 395 11.85 16.13 -2.00
N ALA A 396 11.02 15.27 -1.38
CA ALA A 396 10.30 15.60 -0.17
C ALA A 396 11.26 15.92 0.99
N ARG A 397 10.83 16.89 1.82
CA ARG A 397 11.56 17.36 2.99
C ARG A 397 11.26 16.45 4.19
N LEU A 398 11.88 15.29 4.18
CA LEU A 398 11.68 14.22 5.18
C LEU A 398 12.68 14.28 6.34
N ASN A 399 13.20 15.47 6.65
CA ASN A 399 14.06 15.69 7.80
C ASN A 399 13.22 15.57 9.07
N VAL A 400 13.71 14.83 10.06
CA VAL A 400 13.06 14.71 11.36
C VAL A 400 13.23 16.02 12.13
N ILE A 401 12.14 16.71 12.46
CA ILE A 401 12.20 17.98 13.18
C ILE A 401 11.81 17.85 14.65
N GLY A 402 11.06 16.81 15.02
CA GLY A 402 10.64 16.53 16.40
C GLY A 402 10.35 15.05 16.64
N ILE A 403 10.66 14.60 17.86
CA ILE A 403 10.31 13.28 18.39
C ILE A 403 9.79 13.50 19.81
N GLU A 404 8.50 13.24 20.03
CA GLU A 404 7.81 13.54 21.30
C GLU A 404 7.20 12.26 21.88
N PRO A 405 7.40 11.96 23.17
CA PRO A 405 6.68 10.86 23.81
C PRO A 405 5.19 11.17 23.90
N LEU A 406 4.37 10.14 23.69
CA LEU A 406 2.93 10.15 23.88
C LEU A 406 2.53 9.13 24.95
N LYS A 407 1.27 9.20 25.38
CA LYS A 407 0.69 8.19 26.27
C LYS A 407 0.65 6.81 25.60
N THR A 408 0.57 5.78 26.44
CA THR A 408 0.28 4.43 26.01
C THR A 408 -1.03 4.38 25.21
N MET A 409 -0.98 3.79 24.03
CA MET A 409 -2.13 3.69 23.13
C MET A 409 -2.07 2.42 22.29
N ARG A 410 -3.18 2.08 21.64
CA ARG A 410 -3.24 0.98 20.68
C ARG A 410 -2.51 1.36 19.41
N LEU A 411 -1.55 0.55 19.02
CA LEU A 411 -0.78 0.62 17.78
C LEU A 411 -0.95 -0.69 17.01
N TYR A 412 -0.62 -0.69 15.72
CA TYR A 412 -0.81 -1.81 14.80
C TYR A 412 0.49 -2.14 14.10
N ASP A 413 0.66 -3.41 13.72
CA ASP A 413 1.79 -3.85 12.91
C ASP A 413 1.31 -4.89 11.90
N ILE A 414 2.08 -5.07 10.84
CA ILE A 414 1.82 -6.02 9.77
C ILE A 414 3.07 -6.85 9.50
N THR A 415 2.94 -7.94 8.75
CA THR A 415 4.09 -8.58 8.10
C THR A 415 3.86 -8.54 6.61
N THR A 416 4.92 -8.29 5.83
CA THR A 416 4.86 -8.19 4.37
C THR A 416 5.96 -9.04 3.76
N GLU A 417 5.83 -9.41 2.49
CA GLU A 417 6.85 -10.20 1.76
C GLU A 417 8.18 -9.47 1.58
N THR A 418 8.18 -8.15 1.67
CA THR A 418 9.35 -7.28 1.48
C THR A 418 9.96 -6.81 2.80
N GLU A 419 9.35 -7.19 3.93
CA GLU A 419 9.78 -6.81 5.29
C GLU A 419 9.70 -5.30 5.59
N ASP A 420 9.09 -4.55 4.69
CA ASP A 420 8.84 -3.12 4.78
C ASP A 420 7.52 -2.74 4.10
N PHE A 421 7.09 -1.50 4.31
CA PHE A 421 5.94 -0.90 3.66
C PHE A 421 6.04 0.64 3.69
N ILE A 422 5.21 1.32 2.90
CA ILE A 422 5.17 2.79 2.89
C ILE A 422 4.06 3.29 3.82
N ALA A 423 4.45 3.91 4.94
CA ALA A 423 3.58 4.42 6.00
C ALA A 423 3.62 5.96 6.04
N ASN A 424 2.47 6.62 5.80
CA ASN A 424 2.39 8.07 5.61
C ASN A 424 3.46 8.64 4.67
N GLY A 425 3.82 7.86 3.65
CA GLY A 425 4.82 8.26 2.67
C GLY A 425 6.27 8.04 3.05
N VAL A 426 6.58 7.36 4.17
CA VAL A 426 7.95 6.95 4.52
C VAL A 426 8.08 5.43 4.60
N ILE A 427 9.29 4.93 4.35
CA ILE A 427 9.59 3.50 4.40
C ILE A 427 9.73 3.06 5.85
N SER A 428 8.83 2.18 6.24
CA SER A 428 8.62 1.67 7.58
C SER A 428 8.96 0.18 7.63
N HIS A 429 9.69 -0.23 8.65
CA HIS A 429 10.06 -1.63 8.88
C HIS A 429 8.89 -2.39 9.52
N ASN A 430 8.84 -3.72 9.33
CA ASN A 430 7.88 -4.58 10.01
C ASN A 430 8.52 -5.84 10.64
N CYS A 431 7.84 -6.56 11.52
CA CYS A 431 8.50 -7.61 12.31
C CYS A 431 8.82 -8.88 11.48
N PHE A 432 10.11 -9.17 11.24
CA PHE A 432 10.60 -10.28 10.42
C PHE A 432 10.82 -11.60 11.19
N ALA A 433 10.87 -11.57 12.52
CA ALA A 433 11.20 -12.73 13.35
C ALA A 433 10.02 -13.72 13.50
N ARG A 434 8.79 -13.21 13.44
CA ARG A 434 7.55 -13.97 13.67
C ARG A 434 7.39 -15.20 12.74
N PRO A 435 7.68 -15.12 11.43
CA PRO A 435 7.66 -16.27 10.53
C PRO A 435 8.55 -17.45 10.96
N SER A 436 9.60 -17.22 11.76
CA SER A 436 10.49 -18.30 12.19
C SER A 436 9.79 -19.31 13.11
N HIS A 437 8.78 -18.88 13.87
CA HIS A 437 7.97 -19.76 14.72
C HIS A 437 7.14 -20.77 13.95
N ALA A 438 6.78 -20.47 12.70
CA ALA A 438 6.06 -21.42 11.86
C ALA A 438 6.86 -22.70 11.60
N TYR A 439 8.20 -22.64 11.57
CA TYR A 439 9.05 -23.83 11.41
C TYR A 439 9.00 -24.78 12.61
N LEU A 440 8.57 -24.28 13.78
CA LEU A 440 8.34 -25.09 14.98
C LEU A 440 6.94 -25.72 15.00
N GLY A 441 6.15 -25.54 13.92
CA GLY A 441 4.73 -25.86 13.94
C GLY A 441 3.97 -25.00 14.94
N LEU A 442 4.42 -23.77 15.17
CA LEU A 442 3.79 -22.81 16.08
C LEU A 442 3.28 -21.60 15.30
N SER A 443 2.28 -20.95 15.86
CA SER A 443 1.73 -19.73 15.29
C SER A 443 2.73 -18.57 15.34
N PRO A 444 2.84 -17.75 14.28
CA PRO A 444 3.61 -16.51 14.31
C PRO A 444 2.93 -15.39 15.14
N GLY A 445 1.71 -15.63 15.64
CA GLY A 445 0.95 -14.73 16.52
C GLY A 445 1.27 -14.93 17.99
N LEU A 446 0.31 -15.38 18.79
CA LEU A 446 0.45 -15.53 20.24
C LEU A 446 1.55 -16.53 20.65
N ASP A 447 1.73 -17.65 19.94
CA ASP A 447 2.78 -18.61 20.29
C ASP A 447 4.19 -18.00 20.21
N PHE A 448 4.43 -17.02 19.33
CA PHE A 448 5.74 -16.35 19.20
C PHE A 448 6.20 -15.64 20.47
N GLU A 449 5.25 -15.14 21.26
CA GLU A 449 5.50 -14.34 22.47
C GLU A 449 5.11 -15.06 23.76
N THR A 450 4.46 -16.23 23.66
CA THR A 450 4.03 -17.04 24.82
C THR A 450 4.71 -18.41 24.89
N ARG A 451 5.30 -18.91 23.80
CA ARG A 451 6.04 -20.18 23.75
C ARG A 451 7.44 -19.94 23.24
N LEU A 452 8.33 -19.71 24.19
CA LEU A 452 9.74 -19.41 23.95
C LEU A 452 10.57 -20.68 24.12
N PHE A 453 11.60 -20.80 23.31
CA PHE A 453 12.58 -21.86 23.42
C PHE A 453 13.94 -21.25 23.67
N TYR A 454 14.72 -21.86 24.54
CA TYR A 454 16.11 -21.48 24.76
C TYR A 454 17.02 -22.68 24.56
N LYS A 455 18.18 -22.45 23.96
CA LYS A 455 19.17 -23.50 23.74
C LYS A 455 19.93 -23.77 25.04
N ALA A 456 19.45 -24.74 25.82
CA ALA A 456 19.98 -25.03 27.16
C ALA A 456 21.45 -25.48 27.17
N ASP A 457 21.89 -26.12 26.08
CA ASP A 457 23.25 -26.62 25.88
C ASP A 457 24.11 -25.69 24.99
N ALA A 458 23.65 -24.46 24.72
CA ALA A 458 24.27 -23.56 23.76
C ALA A 458 25.77 -23.34 24.01
N ALA A 459 26.18 -23.09 25.26
CA ALA A 459 27.58 -22.83 25.59
C ALA A 459 28.47 -24.06 25.31
N LYS A 460 28.03 -25.25 25.71
CA LYS A 460 28.76 -26.50 25.51
C LYS A 460 28.86 -26.86 24.03
N VAL A 461 27.77 -26.71 23.29
CA VAL A 461 27.76 -26.97 21.84
C VAL A 461 28.62 -25.95 21.10
N LEU A 462 28.57 -24.68 21.49
CA LEU A 462 29.43 -23.64 20.93
C LEU A 462 30.91 -23.96 21.18
N GLU A 463 31.29 -24.33 22.40
CA GLU A 463 32.67 -24.73 22.73
C GLU A 463 33.13 -25.89 21.85
N ALA A 464 32.29 -26.93 21.70
CA ALA A 464 32.58 -28.07 20.84
C ALA A 464 32.70 -27.67 19.36
N GLU A 465 31.86 -26.77 18.85
CA GLU A 465 31.91 -26.26 17.47
C GLU A 465 33.17 -25.43 17.20
N LEU A 466 33.54 -24.56 18.14
CA LEU A 466 34.75 -23.73 18.05
C LEU A 466 36.03 -24.57 18.15
N ALA A 467 36.00 -25.69 18.87
CA ALA A 467 37.14 -26.59 19.07
C ALA A 467 37.39 -27.55 17.89
N ARG A 468 36.54 -27.56 16.86
CA ARG A 468 36.73 -28.47 15.72
C ARG A 468 38.02 -28.12 14.96
N PRO A 469 38.83 -29.11 14.53
CA PRO A 469 40.09 -28.85 13.84
C PRO A 469 39.92 -28.07 12.52
N ASP A 470 38.75 -28.18 11.89
CA ASP A 470 38.36 -27.51 10.64
C ASP A 470 37.66 -26.16 10.87
N TYR A 471 37.52 -25.71 12.12
CA TYR A 471 36.84 -24.45 12.41
C TYR A 471 37.67 -23.24 11.98
N VAL A 472 37.18 -22.50 11.00
CA VAL A 472 37.75 -21.21 10.59
C VAL A 472 37.13 -20.09 11.41
N CYS A 473 37.93 -19.34 12.18
CA CYS A 473 37.45 -18.21 12.96
C CYS A 473 36.90 -17.09 12.07
N LYS A 474 35.68 -16.62 12.36
CA LYS A 474 35.00 -15.51 11.68
C LYS A 474 34.14 -14.72 12.67
N PRO A 475 33.82 -13.44 12.41
CA PRO A 475 32.86 -12.68 13.20
C PRO A 475 31.50 -13.39 13.27
N ILE A 476 30.90 -13.41 14.47
CA ILE A 476 29.61 -14.04 14.72
C ILE A 476 28.63 -12.98 15.24
N THR A 477 27.49 -12.84 14.58
CA THR A 477 26.40 -11.97 15.03
C THR A 477 25.52 -12.69 16.04
N VAL A 478 25.34 -12.12 17.23
CA VAL A 478 24.44 -12.68 18.25
C VAL A 478 23.09 -11.98 18.16
N GLY A 479 21.99 -12.74 18.14
CA GLY A 479 20.64 -12.17 18.10
C GLY A 479 20.14 -11.77 16.71
N ALA A 480 20.58 -12.48 15.66
CA ALA A 480 20.23 -12.17 14.28
C ALA A 480 18.74 -12.32 13.95
N ASN A 481 18.00 -13.17 14.66
CA ASN A 481 16.59 -13.46 14.40
C ASN A 481 15.68 -12.97 15.54
N THR A 482 16.05 -13.25 16.78
CA THR A 482 15.31 -12.83 17.99
C THR A 482 16.27 -12.23 18.99
N ASP A 483 15.76 -11.39 19.89
CA ASP A 483 16.60 -10.77 20.92
C ASP A 483 17.36 -11.86 21.71
N PRO A 484 18.69 -11.78 21.80
CA PRO A 484 19.48 -12.80 22.48
C PRO A 484 19.42 -12.69 24.00
N TYR A 485 18.84 -11.61 24.54
CA TYR A 485 18.61 -11.39 25.96
C TYR A 485 17.11 -11.23 26.16
N GLN A 486 16.45 -12.23 26.74
CA GLN A 486 15.00 -12.18 26.94
C GLN A 486 14.68 -11.73 28.38
N PRO A 487 13.59 -10.97 28.63
CA PRO A 487 13.20 -10.58 29.99
C PRO A 487 12.88 -11.75 30.93
N VAL A 488 12.71 -12.95 30.38
CA VAL A 488 12.57 -14.21 31.13
C VAL A 488 13.89 -14.69 31.77
N GLU A 489 15.03 -14.09 31.42
CA GLU A 489 16.32 -14.24 32.11
C GLU A 489 16.37 -13.37 33.38
#